data_AF-A0AAW1SM70-F1
#
_entry.id   AF-A0AAW1SM70-F1
#
_cell.length_a   1.000
_cell.length_b   1.000
_cell.length_c   1.000
_cell.angle_alpha   90.00
_cell.angle_beta   90.00
_cell.angle_gamma   90.00
#
_symmetry.space_group_name_H-M   'P 1'
#
loop_
_entity.id
_entity.type
_entity.pdbx_description
1 polymer ?
#
loop_
_entity_poly.entity_id
_entity_poly.type
_entity_poly.pdbx_seq_one_letter_code
_entity_poly.pdbx_strand_id
1 'polypeptide(L)'
;MDCLKKLSREIRELDLGTQVDVCDGVPDRLSFLRDYVACNKPLLIRGAVQHWPAVKDDKWSWEGLQGKLDGKQVTVAVMPNGRADADY
;
A
#
# COMPACT_ATOMS: atom_id res chain seq x y z
N MET A 1 -31.85 -4.99 4.49
CA MET A 1 -30.68 -5.16 3.60
C MET A 1 -30.49 -3.98 2.65
N ASP A 2 -31.55 -3.36 2.13
CA ASP A 2 -31.41 -2.26 1.16
C ASP A 2 -30.82 -0.97 1.73
N CYS A 3 -31.08 -0.65 3.00
CA CYS A 3 -30.48 0.50 3.68
C CYS A 3 -28.94 0.39 3.77
N LEU A 4 -28.41 -0.80 4.04
CA LEU A 4 -26.96 -1.04 4.12
C LEU A 4 -26.30 -0.93 2.74
N LYS A 5 -26.96 -1.46 1.71
CA LYS A 5 -26.49 -1.31 0.31
C LYS A 5 -26.48 0.15 -0.12
N LYS A 6 -27.52 0.91 0.26
CA LYS A 6 -27.63 2.34 -0.02
C LYS A 6 -26.52 3.12 0.70
N LEU A 7 -26.34 2.89 2.01
CA LEU A 7 -25.26 3.49 2.79
C LEU A 7 -23.88 3.21 2.19
N SER A 8 -23.61 1.95 1.82
CA SER A 8 -22.32 1.57 1.21
C SER A 8 -22.09 2.27 -0.13
N ARG A 9 -23.14 2.58 -0.89
CA ARG A 9 -23.04 3.30 -2.16
C ARG A 9 -22.82 4.79 -1.92
N GLU A 10 -23.62 5.40 -1.06
CA GLU A 10 -23.56 6.83 -0.76
C GLU A 10 -22.21 7.24 -0.16
N ILE A 11 -21.62 6.44 0.73
CA ILE A 11 -20.27 6.71 1.27
C ILE A 11 -19.22 6.72 0.16
N ARG A 12 -19.32 5.81 -0.82
CA ARG A 12 -18.39 5.77 -1.95
C ARG A 12 -18.54 6.99 -2.86
N GLU A 13 -19.77 7.42 -3.11
CA GLU A 13 -20.08 8.56 -3.97
C GLU A 13 -19.76 9.92 -3.32
N LEU A 14 -19.94 10.04 -2.00
CA LEU A 14 -19.79 11.30 -1.28
C LEU A 14 -18.37 11.54 -0.76
N ASP A 15 -17.66 10.48 -0.32
CA ASP A 15 -16.42 10.64 0.43
C ASP A 15 -15.23 9.88 -0.17
N LEU A 16 -15.35 8.58 -0.43
CA LEU A 16 -14.20 7.76 -0.85
C LEU A 16 -13.79 7.95 -2.31
N GLY A 17 -14.72 8.41 -3.16
CA GLY A 17 -14.52 8.51 -4.60
C GLY A 17 -14.39 7.16 -5.30
N THR A 18 -13.96 7.20 -6.57
CA THR A 18 -13.77 6.01 -7.42
C THR A 18 -12.31 5.76 -7.77
N GLN A 19 -11.40 6.65 -7.36
CA GLN A 19 -9.98 6.60 -7.66
C GLN A 19 -9.16 6.92 -6.40
N VAL A 20 -7.93 6.43 -6.36
CA VAL A 20 -6.98 6.74 -5.29
C VAL A 20 -6.21 7.99 -5.68
N ASP A 21 -6.20 8.99 -4.80
CA ASP A 21 -5.43 10.20 -4.99
C ASP A 21 -3.93 9.90 -5.10
N VAL A 22 -3.21 10.76 -5.82
CA VAL A 22 -1.77 10.64 -6.01
C VAL A 22 -1.10 11.98 -5.77
N CYS A 23 -0.05 11.99 -4.95
CA CYS A 23 0.80 13.16 -4.77
C CYS A 23 2.27 12.86 -5.10
N ASP A 24 2.98 13.87 -5.57
CA ASP A 24 4.42 13.81 -5.79
C ASP A 24 5.14 14.39 -4.57
N GLY A 25 5.97 13.58 -3.92
CA GLY A 25 6.63 13.94 -2.67
C GLY A 25 5.76 13.76 -1.43
N VAL A 26 6.40 13.78 -0.25
CA VAL A 26 5.72 13.55 1.03
C VAL A 26 4.86 14.78 1.38
N PRO A 27 3.54 14.63 1.61
CA PRO A 27 2.68 15.74 2.01
C PRO A 27 3.08 16.28 3.39
N ASP A 28 2.70 17.51 3.69
CA ASP A 28 2.87 18.03 5.04
C ASP A 28 2.00 17.24 6.04
N ARG A 29 2.46 17.18 7.30
CA ARG A 29 1.85 16.33 8.34
C ARG A 29 0.39 16.68 8.61
N LEU A 30 0.03 17.96 8.55
CA LEU A 30 -1.31 18.42 8.90
C LEU A 30 -2.29 18.10 7.76
N SER A 31 -1.91 18.37 6.52
CA SER A 31 -2.73 18.01 5.35
C SER A 31 -2.86 16.49 5.24
N PHE A 32 -1.79 15.72 5.45
CA PHE A 32 -1.88 14.26 5.45
C PHE A 32 -2.86 13.73 6.51
N LEU A 33 -2.76 14.25 7.74
CA LEU A 33 -3.65 13.87 8.83
C LEU A 33 -5.11 14.24 8.54
N ARG A 34 -5.37 15.47 8.09
CA ARG A 34 -6.71 15.99 7.84
C ARG A 34 -7.38 15.32 6.64
N ASP A 35 -6.67 15.26 5.51
CA ASP A 35 -7.27 14.93 4.23
C ASP A 35 -7.36 13.42 3.99
N TYR A 36 -6.45 12.64 4.60
CA TYR A 36 -6.34 11.20 4.33
C TYR A 36 -6.55 10.34 5.57
N VAL A 37 -5.85 10.61 6.67
CA VAL A 37 -5.96 9.74 7.88
C VAL A 37 -7.31 9.92 8.58
N ALA A 38 -7.72 11.16 8.86
CA ALA A 38 -8.97 11.44 9.57
C ALA A 38 -10.22 11.02 8.78
N CYS A 39 -10.15 11.12 7.45
CA CYS A 39 -11.21 10.69 6.54
C CYS A 39 -11.11 9.21 6.15
N ASN A 40 -10.10 8.47 6.63
CA ASN A 40 -9.85 7.07 6.29
C ASN A 40 -9.76 6.82 4.77
N LYS A 41 -9.09 7.72 4.04
CA LYS A 41 -8.92 7.67 2.58
C LYS A 41 -7.52 7.17 2.18
N PRO A 42 -7.40 6.32 1.14
CA PRO A 42 -6.11 5.92 0.61
C PRO A 42 -5.43 7.07 -0.15
N LEU A 43 -4.10 7.07 -0.16
CA LEU A 43 -3.25 7.99 -0.92
C LEU A 43 -2.02 7.25 -1.44
N LEU A 44 -1.69 7.45 -2.72
CA LEU A 44 -0.41 7.03 -3.30
C LEU A 44 0.60 8.19 -3.23
N ILE A 45 1.69 8.01 -2.49
CA ILE A 45 2.75 9.03 -2.36
C ILE A 45 3.94 8.63 -3.26
N ARG A 46 4.12 9.30 -4.39
CA ARG A 46 5.25 9.06 -5.30
C ARG A 46 6.52 9.67 -4.73
N GLY A 47 7.63 8.95 -4.87
CA GLY A 47 8.95 9.43 -4.49
C GLY A 47 9.26 9.43 -2.98
N ALA A 48 8.31 9.06 -2.11
CA ALA A 48 8.46 9.10 -0.65
C ALA A 48 9.73 8.38 -0.14
N VAL A 49 10.12 7.30 -0.81
CA VAL A 49 11.21 6.41 -0.39
C VAL A 49 12.41 6.44 -1.33
N GLN A 50 12.50 7.40 -2.25
CA GLN A 50 13.63 7.50 -3.19
C GLN A 50 14.99 7.63 -2.51
N HIS A 51 15.02 8.18 -1.30
CA HIS A 51 16.24 8.33 -0.51
C HIS A 51 16.67 7.02 0.19
N TRP A 52 15.83 5.98 0.18
CA TRP A 52 16.18 4.70 0.82
C TRP A 52 17.29 4.01 0.04
N PRO A 53 18.35 3.49 0.71
CA PRO A 53 19.41 2.74 0.04
C PRO A 53 18.92 1.54 -0.77
N ALA A 54 17.77 0.97 -0.40
CA ALA A 54 17.12 -0.08 -1.16
C ALA A 54 16.80 0.34 -2.61
N VAL A 55 16.38 1.58 -2.81
CA VAL A 55 16.00 2.16 -4.10
C VAL A 55 17.16 2.93 -4.72
N LYS A 56 17.78 3.85 -3.94
CA LYS A 56 18.83 4.75 -4.42
C LYS A 56 20.11 4.02 -4.85
N ASP A 57 20.52 3.02 -4.07
CA ASP A 57 21.77 2.28 -4.28
C ASP A 57 21.50 0.89 -4.89
N ASP A 58 20.28 0.64 -5.38
CA ASP A 58 19.83 -0.64 -5.95
C ASP A 58 20.13 -1.88 -5.07
N LYS A 59 20.12 -1.71 -3.73
CA LYS A 59 20.50 -2.80 -2.80
C LYS A 59 19.50 -3.94 -2.72
N TRP A 60 18.30 -3.76 -3.27
CA TRP A 60 17.25 -4.79 -3.34
C TRP A 60 17.15 -5.43 -4.74
N SER A 61 18.17 -5.24 -5.59
CA SER A 61 18.38 -6.09 -6.76
C SER A 61 18.53 -7.57 -6.37
N TRP A 62 18.38 -8.46 -7.34
CA TRP A 62 18.53 -9.90 -7.12
C TRP A 62 19.90 -10.24 -6.52
N GLU A 63 20.98 -9.67 -7.07
CA GLU A 63 22.35 -9.87 -6.61
C GLU A 63 22.55 -9.30 -5.19
N GLY A 64 21.98 -8.13 -4.92
CA GLY A 64 22.03 -7.48 -3.61
C GLY A 64 21.31 -8.30 -2.52
N LEU A 65 20.16 -8.89 -2.86
CA LEU A 65 19.41 -9.76 -1.97
C LEU A 65 20.10 -11.10 -1.77
N GLN A 66 20.58 -11.76 -2.83
CA GLN A 66 21.31 -13.02 -2.74
C GLN A 66 22.53 -12.88 -1.82
N GLY A 67 23.36 -11.85 -2.02
CA GLY A 67 24.53 -11.64 -1.17
C GLY A 67 24.19 -11.34 0.30
N LYS A 68 23.09 -10.62 0.57
CA LYS A 68 22.68 -10.28 1.95
C LYS A 68 21.90 -11.36 2.67
N LEU A 69 21.21 -12.22 1.93
CA LEU A 69 20.34 -13.28 2.45
C LEU A 69 20.96 -14.66 2.32
N ASP A 70 22.21 -14.76 1.85
CA ASP A 70 22.92 -16.03 1.78
C ASP A 70 22.93 -16.76 3.13
N GLY A 71 22.58 -18.05 3.10
CA GLY A 71 22.44 -18.90 4.28
C GLY A 71 21.29 -18.55 5.23
N LYS A 72 20.47 -17.52 4.96
CA LYS A 72 19.34 -17.14 5.84
C LYS A 72 18.08 -17.93 5.50
N GLN A 73 17.49 -18.55 6.52
CA GLN A 73 16.19 -19.22 6.38
C GLN A 73 15.05 -18.21 6.50
N VAL A 74 14.07 -18.34 5.61
CA VAL A 74 12.82 -17.56 5.62
C VAL A 74 11.63 -18.51 5.54
N THR A 75 10.51 -18.13 6.15
CA THR A 75 9.25 -18.87 5.99
C THR A 75 8.64 -18.52 4.63
N VAL A 76 8.36 -19.52 3.81
CA VAL A 76 7.77 -19.35 2.47
C VAL A 76 6.34 -19.87 2.48
N ALA A 77 5.39 -19.01 2.13
CA ALA A 77 4.01 -19.42 1.91
C ALA A 77 3.91 -20.15 0.56
N VAL A 78 3.49 -21.43 0.60
CA VAL A 78 3.35 -22.27 -0.60
C VAL A 78 1.88 -22.55 -0.85
N MET A 79 1.41 -22.26 -2.07
CA MET A 79 0.01 -22.42 -2.42
C MET A 79 -0.20 -22.85 -3.87
N PRO A 80 -1.19 -23.72 -4.15
CA PRO A 80 -1.45 -24.19 -5.51
C PRO A 80 -1.86 -23.09 -6.51
N ASN A 81 -2.56 -22.05 -6.07
CA ASN A 81 -3.12 -21.00 -6.94
C ASN A 81 -2.77 -19.56 -6.51
N GLY A 82 -1.91 -19.41 -5.49
CA GLY A 82 -1.46 -18.10 -5.00
C GLY A 82 -2.45 -17.31 -4.13
N ARG A 83 -3.55 -17.91 -3.63
CA ARG A 83 -4.54 -17.22 -2.78
C ARG A 83 -4.31 -17.49 -1.27
N ALA A 84 -3.43 -16.70 -0.64
CA ALA A 84 -2.92 -16.91 0.73
C ALA A 84 -4.00 -17.03 1.78
N ASP A 85 -4.92 -16.08 1.73
CA ASP A 85 -5.88 -15.83 2.79
C ASP A 85 -7.32 -16.03 2.28
N ALA A 86 -7.48 -16.75 1.17
CA ALA A 86 -8.81 -17.07 0.67
C ALA A 86 -9.35 -18.28 1.45
N ASP A 87 -10.30 -18.02 2.33
CA ASP A 87 -11.16 -19.07 2.89
C ASP A 87 -11.99 -19.69 1.74
N TYR A 88 -11.95 -21.01 1.61
CA TYR A 88 -12.67 -21.77 0.58
C TYR A 88 -14.19 -21.83 0.82
#